data_AF-A0A6I2H1H2-F1
#
_entry.id   AF-A0A6I2H1H2-F1
#
_cell.length_a   1.000
_cell.length_b   1.000
_cell.length_c   1.000
_cell.angle_alpha   90.00
_cell.angle_beta   90.00
_cell.angle_gamma   90.00
#
_symmetry.space_group_name_H-M   'P 1'
#
loop_
_entity.id
_entity.type
_entity.pdbx_description
1 polymer ?
#
loop_
_entity_poly.entity_id
_entity_poly.type
_entity_poly.pdbx_seq_one_letter_code
_entity_poly.pdbx_strand_id
1 'polypeptide(L)'
;MPLPAALALALLLSAPPSAGPAPDAGSTPAAVSLTPGMVQASAVPERPWVEQGSDGTQHLNFDVALQGRAPVPLHVVKVEMDVRDAGGAVRWSRRLESNGFSPSLAVAAVKELPAKGRVFLFNPFHTLPPRLALSALHYRFTLADAGEEHEVTAELTVHPRLFAQATRLQLPLRGRMFVHSGHDYLAHHRRRDLGHPVLGVLGVTTNSGRYALDLCAADAAGRIFRGEGRANEDWLGWGAPLYAPGAGTVVYASGDRPDNRVGGPPYNPDLEQLKAHPWDNAGNVVVIDHGHGEFSLLAHLQQGSVRVKVGERVKAGQPVGRVGMSGDAYIPHVHYELRDGPAASFGSEAVEGLPARFGDVRRVQGAVAAPPVLTAVDSGEYVESAAR
;
A
#
# COMPACT_ATOMS: atom_id res chain seq x y z
N MET A 1 11.01 6.45 -25.94
CA MET A 1 10.27 7.72 -26.15
C MET A 1 9.31 7.87 -24.97
N PRO A 2 9.22 9.04 -24.33
CA PRO A 2 8.58 9.20 -23.03
C PRO A 2 7.06 9.03 -23.14
N LEU A 3 6.45 8.40 -22.14
CA LEU A 3 4.99 8.37 -21.97
C LEU A 3 4.44 9.80 -21.86
N PRO A 4 3.20 10.07 -22.30
CA PRO A 4 2.59 11.37 -22.08
C PRO A 4 2.38 11.55 -20.57
N ALA A 5 2.95 12.63 -20.04
CA ALA A 5 2.72 13.08 -18.67
C ALA A 5 1.22 13.34 -18.49
N ALA A 6 0.58 12.53 -17.63
CA ALA A 6 -0.72 12.87 -17.10
C ALA A 6 -0.56 14.14 -16.25
N LEU A 7 -1.41 15.12 -16.56
CA LEU A 7 -1.42 16.46 -16.00
C LEU A 7 -1.57 16.38 -14.48
N ALA A 8 -0.53 16.80 -13.76
CA ALA A 8 -0.56 17.09 -12.36
C ALA A 8 -1.47 18.31 -12.11
N LEU A 9 -2.48 18.14 -11.27
CA LEU A 9 -3.15 19.27 -10.63
C LEU A 9 -2.32 19.67 -9.40
N ALA A 10 -1.39 20.61 -9.58
CA ALA A 10 -0.90 21.52 -8.53
C ALA A 10 0.06 22.57 -9.12
N LEU A 11 -0.49 23.59 -9.78
CA LEU A 11 0.19 24.88 -9.96
C LEU A 11 -0.30 25.81 -8.84
N LEU A 12 0.43 25.81 -7.72
CA LEU A 12 0.53 26.99 -6.87
C LEU A 12 2.01 27.34 -6.82
N LEU A 13 2.37 28.38 -7.58
CA LEU A 13 3.63 29.08 -7.42
C LEU A 13 3.75 29.52 -5.96
N SER A 14 4.81 29.09 -5.29
CA SER A 14 5.27 29.67 -4.05
C SER A 14 5.65 31.13 -4.29
N ALA A 15 4.74 32.05 -3.97
CA ALA A 15 5.16 33.38 -3.59
C ALA A 15 5.91 33.25 -2.25
N PRO A 16 7.01 34.01 -2.01
CA PRO A 16 7.57 34.10 -0.68
C PRO A 16 6.47 34.57 0.29
N PRO A 17 6.45 34.10 1.55
CA PRO A 17 5.47 34.55 2.50
C PRO A 17 5.52 36.08 2.55
N SER A 18 4.39 36.74 2.30
CA SER A 18 4.26 38.16 2.64
C SER A 18 4.54 38.25 4.14
N ALA A 19 5.49 39.11 4.53
CA ALA A 19 5.74 39.41 5.93
C ALA A 19 4.39 39.74 6.59
N GLY A 20 3.92 38.83 7.45
CA GLY A 20 2.77 39.11 8.31
C GLY A 20 3.07 40.33 9.17
N PRO A 21 2.03 41.01 9.68
CA PRO A 21 2.24 42.09 10.63
C PRO A 21 3.15 41.62 11.77
N ALA A 22 4.08 42.48 12.18
CA ALA A 22 5.02 42.20 13.27
C ALA A 22 4.26 41.65 14.48
N PRO A 23 4.78 40.60 15.16
CA PRO A 23 4.13 40.07 16.35
C PRO A 23 4.01 41.18 17.38
N ASP A 24 2.83 41.26 17.98
CA ASP A 24 2.50 42.19 19.05
C ASP A 24 3.50 41.98 20.20
N ALA A 25 4.34 42.99 20.46
CA ALA A 25 5.37 42.98 21.49
C ALA A 25 4.71 43.14 22.87
N GLY A 26 3.95 42.14 23.31
CA GLY A 26 3.16 42.25 24.53
C GLY A 26 2.87 40.95 25.29
N SER A 27 3.17 39.77 24.74
CA SER A 27 3.05 38.51 25.46
C SER A 27 4.37 37.76 25.41
N THR A 28 4.99 37.56 26.58
CA THR A 28 6.04 36.56 26.71
C THR A 28 5.46 35.22 26.25
N PRO A 29 6.07 34.50 25.29
CA PRO A 29 5.63 33.15 24.96
C PRO A 29 5.63 32.35 26.26
N ALA A 30 4.50 31.70 26.57
CA ALA A 30 4.48 30.76 27.69
C ALA A 30 5.62 29.77 27.50
N ALA A 31 6.42 29.53 28.54
CA ALA A 31 7.56 28.63 28.45
C ALA A 31 7.08 27.26 27.91
N VAL A 32 7.60 26.87 26.75
CA VAL A 32 7.28 25.58 26.14
C VAL A 32 7.90 24.51 27.02
N SER A 33 7.06 23.73 27.70
CA SER A 33 7.50 22.57 28.47
C SER A 33 6.98 21.32 27.79
N LEU A 34 7.90 20.50 27.26
CA LEU A 34 7.60 19.20 26.70
C LEU A 34 7.91 18.13 27.74
N THR A 35 6.94 17.27 28.05
CA THR A 35 7.12 16.16 29.01
C THR A 35 6.90 14.81 28.33
N PRO A 36 7.50 13.72 28.89
CA PRO A 36 7.19 12.37 28.44
C PRO A 36 5.68 12.09 28.39
N GLY A 37 5.22 11.38 27.38
CA GLY A 37 3.81 11.02 27.19
C GLY A 37 2.95 12.06 26.46
N MET A 38 3.48 13.25 26.15
CA MET A 38 2.82 14.22 25.26
C MET A 38 2.74 13.75 23.81
N VAL A 39 3.61 12.82 23.43
CA VAL A 39 3.55 12.12 22.14
C VAL A 39 3.46 10.62 22.41
N GLN A 40 2.51 9.95 21.76
CA GLN A 40 2.32 8.51 21.83
C GLN A 40 2.54 7.90 20.46
N ALA A 41 3.31 6.81 20.38
CA ALA A 41 3.57 6.08 19.15
C ALA A 41 2.86 4.71 19.19
N SER A 42 2.29 4.30 18.07
CA SER A 42 1.64 2.99 17.90
C SER A 42 1.87 2.46 16.48
N ALA A 43 1.90 1.13 16.31
CA ALA A 43 2.01 0.49 15.00
C ALA A 43 0.62 0.24 14.39
N VAL A 44 0.51 0.38 13.07
CA VAL A 44 -0.70 0.11 12.29
C VAL A 44 -0.33 -0.74 11.06
N PRO A 45 -0.72 -2.04 11.01
CA PRO A 45 -1.41 -2.77 12.09
C PRO A 45 -0.52 -2.96 13.32
N GLU A 46 -1.12 -3.25 14.49
CA GLU A 46 -0.41 -3.41 15.76
C GLU A 46 0.66 -4.51 15.70
N ARG A 47 0.39 -5.57 14.92
CA ARG A 47 1.27 -6.73 14.74
C ARG A 47 1.52 -6.98 13.26
N PRO A 48 2.49 -6.27 12.66
CA PRO A 48 2.73 -6.35 11.23
C PRO A 48 3.35 -7.68 10.82
N TRP A 49 3.14 -8.03 9.55
CA TRP A 49 3.69 -9.24 8.96
C TRP A 49 5.15 -9.06 8.57
N VAL A 50 5.95 -10.08 8.85
CA VAL A 50 7.26 -10.31 8.23
C VAL A 50 6.99 -10.96 6.88
N GLU A 51 7.25 -10.20 5.82
CA GLU A 51 7.32 -10.70 4.46
C GLU A 51 8.74 -11.22 4.18
N GLN A 52 8.85 -12.37 3.52
CA GLN A 52 10.14 -12.93 3.10
C GLN A 52 10.35 -12.68 1.60
N GLY A 53 11.39 -11.91 1.30
CA GLY A 53 11.91 -11.71 -0.05
C GLY A 53 12.52 -13.00 -0.62
N SER A 54 12.66 -13.04 -1.93
CA SER A 54 13.18 -14.22 -2.66
C SER A 54 14.65 -14.53 -2.36
N ASP A 55 15.42 -13.52 -1.94
CA ASP A 55 16.81 -13.62 -1.47
C ASP A 55 16.92 -13.90 0.05
N GLY A 56 15.78 -14.13 0.71
CA GLY A 56 15.66 -14.32 2.14
C GLY A 56 15.57 -13.03 2.94
N THR A 57 15.70 -11.85 2.32
CA THR A 57 15.56 -10.56 3.00
C THR A 57 14.20 -10.46 3.68
N GLN A 58 14.15 -9.85 4.86
CA GLN A 58 12.91 -9.69 5.62
C GLN A 58 12.36 -8.28 5.42
N HIS A 59 11.06 -8.18 5.16
CA HIS A 59 10.37 -6.90 4.98
C HIS A 59 9.25 -6.71 6.02
N LEU A 60 9.18 -5.52 6.60
CA LEU A 60 8.19 -5.11 7.61
C LEU A 60 7.45 -3.86 7.14
N ASN A 61 6.22 -4.06 6.68
CA ASN A 61 5.40 -2.99 6.12
C ASN A 61 4.30 -2.63 7.12
N PHE A 62 4.44 -1.46 7.73
CA PHE A 62 3.45 -0.89 8.65
C PHE A 62 3.67 0.61 8.80
N ASP A 63 2.65 1.27 9.33
CA ASP A 63 2.67 2.69 9.62
C ASP A 63 2.84 2.90 11.13
N VAL A 64 3.54 3.95 11.50
CA VAL A 64 3.63 4.44 12.86
C VAL A 64 2.66 5.60 13.01
N ALA A 65 1.63 5.42 13.82
CA ALA A 65 0.75 6.51 14.22
C ALA A 65 1.38 7.26 15.40
N LEU A 66 1.70 8.54 15.19
CA LEU A 66 2.14 9.47 16.22
C LEU A 66 0.95 10.35 16.64
N GLN A 67 0.58 10.28 17.90
CA GLN A 67 -0.49 11.08 18.50
C GLN A 67 0.10 12.17 19.37
N GLY A 68 -0.13 13.42 18.99
CA GLY A 68 0.33 14.63 19.68
C GLY A 68 -0.71 15.16 20.66
N ARG A 69 -0.22 15.62 21.81
CA ARG A 69 -0.94 16.33 22.88
C ARG A 69 -0.08 17.47 23.47
N ALA A 70 0.90 17.93 22.71
CA ALA A 70 1.83 18.99 23.10
C ALA A 70 1.17 20.37 23.00
N PRO A 71 1.71 21.41 23.68
CA PRO A 71 1.19 22.78 23.56
C PRO A 71 1.51 23.43 22.20
N VAL A 72 2.48 22.89 21.46
CA VAL A 72 2.96 23.40 20.17
C VAL A 72 3.06 22.26 19.14
N PRO A 73 3.01 22.55 17.82
CA PRO A 73 3.37 21.59 16.80
C PRO A 73 4.82 21.12 16.97
N LEU A 74 5.07 19.88 16.60
CA LEU A 74 6.38 19.25 16.68
C LEU A 74 6.76 18.66 15.33
N HIS A 75 8.04 18.53 15.06
CA HIS A 75 8.53 17.81 13.89
C HIS A 75 9.44 16.66 14.33
N VAL A 76 9.39 15.54 13.60
CA VAL A 76 10.32 14.44 13.86
C VAL A 76 11.71 14.90 13.43
N VAL A 77 12.69 14.79 14.34
CA VAL A 77 14.11 15.11 14.08
C VAL A 77 14.98 13.86 14.04
N LYS A 78 14.55 12.79 14.69
CA LYS A 78 15.28 11.52 14.72
C LYS A 78 14.35 10.33 14.86
N VAL A 79 14.68 9.27 14.14
CA VAL A 79 14.05 7.95 14.26
C VAL A 79 15.14 6.91 14.46
N GLU A 80 15.09 6.18 15.56
CA GLU A 80 15.98 5.08 15.86
C GLU A 80 15.19 3.79 16.02
N MET A 81 15.80 2.66 15.65
CA MET A 81 15.20 1.34 15.82
C MET A 81 16.27 0.32 16.21
N ASP A 82 15.98 -0.42 17.27
CA ASP A 82 16.77 -1.55 17.76
C ASP A 82 15.97 -2.85 17.60
N VAL A 83 16.56 -3.85 16.93
CA VAL A 83 16.03 -5.21 16.91
C VAL A 83 16.58 -5.96 18.11
N ARG A 84 15.68 -6.48 18.93
CA ARG A 84 16.01 -7.24 20.15
C ARG A 84 15.66 -8.71 19.98
N ASP A 85 16.52 -9.57 20.49
CA ASP A 85 16.22 -11.00 20.60
C ASP A 85 15.27 -11.30 21.77
N ALA A 86 14.92 -12.57 21.96
CA ALA A 86 14.02 -13.00 23.04
C ALA A 86 14.59 -12.74 24.45
N GLY A 87 15.91 -12.58 24.59
CA GLY A 87 16.58 -12.20 25.84
C GLY A 87 16.68 -10.69 26.04
N GLY A 88 16.16 -9.88 25.11
CA GLY A 88 16.18 -8.42 25.15
C GLY A 88 17.48 -7.76 24.66
N ALA A 89 18.46 -8.55 24.21
CA ALA A 89 19.74 -8.03 23.72
C ALA A 89 19.57 -7.43 22.32
N VAL A 90 20.16 -6.24 22.11
CA VAL A 90 20.17 -5.58 20.80
C VAL A 90 21.06 -6.35 19.85
N ARG A 91 20.52 -6.75 18.69
CA ARG A 91 21.23 -7.51 17.66
C ARG A 91 21.47 -6.71 16.38
N TRP A 92 20.72 -5.64 16.19
CA TRP A 92 20.83 -4.79 15.00
C TRP A 92 20.15 -3.45 15.24
N SER A 93 20.72 -2.37 14.70
CA SER A 93 20.17 -1.02 14.86
C SER A 93 20.19 -0.21 13.57
N ARG A 94 19.26 0.74 13.46
CA ARG A 94 19.18 1.74 12.39
C ARG A 94 18.78 3.09 12.97
N ARG A 95 19.19 4.16 12.26
CA ARG A 95 18.86 5.54 12.62
C ARG A 95 18.69 6.42 11.39
N LEU A 96 17.80 7.40 11.50
CA LEU A 96 17.62 8.53 10.58
C LEU A 96 17.59 9.81 11.41
N GLU A 97 18.28 10.83 10.94
CA GLU A 97 18.47 12.10 11.66
C GLU A 97 18.29 13.28 10.70
N SER A 98 17.91 14.43 11.26
CA SER A 98 17.76 15.74 10.59
C SER A 98 19.09 16.51 10.47
N ASN A 99 20.21 15.95 10.91
CA ASN A 99 21.49 16.65 10.86
C ASN A 99 22.09 16.75 9.44
N GLY A 100 22.84 17.82 9.20
CA GLY A 100 23.55 18.08 7.94
C GLY A 100 22.73 18.83 6.88
N PHE A 101 23.40 19.28 5.81
CA PHE A 101 22.79 20.09 4.73
C PHE A 101 21.81 19.32 3.83
N SER A 102 21.75 17.99 3.95
CA SER A 102 20.85 17.13 3.18
C SER A 102 20.36 16.01 4.09
N PRO A 103 19.42 16.31 5.02
CA PRO A 103 19.08 15.40 6.09
C PRO A 103 18.47 14.11 5.56
N SER A 104 18.98 12.98 6.05
CA SER A 104 18.47 11.64 5.70
C SER A 104 16.98 11.50 5.98
N LEU A 105 16.47 12.22 6.97
CA LEU A 105 15.09 12.21 7.37
C LEU A 105 14.13 12.78 6.30
N ALA A 106 14.62 13.64 5.39
CA ALA A 106 13.82 14.17 4.28
C ALA A 106 13.25 13.05 3.38
N VAL A 107 13.93 11.90 3.30
CA VAL A 107 13.50 10.74 2.50
C VAL A 107 12.33 9.98 3.15
N ALA A 108 12.12 10.15 4.46
CA ALA A 108 11.06 9.46 5.21
C ALA A 108 9.68 10.15 5.13
N ALA A 109 9.56 11.25 4.37
CA ALA A 109 8.38 12.12 4.35
C ALA A 109 8.00 12.59 5.77
N VAL A 110 8.83 13.49 6.32
CA VAL A 110 8.60 14.06 7.65
C VAL A 110 7.25 14.76 7.66
N LYS A 111 6.37 14.31 8.55
CA LYS A 111 5.15 15.02 8.89
C LYS A 111 5.41 15.88 10.11
N GLU A 112 5.02 17.14 10.02
CA GLU A 112 4.74 17.94 11.20
C GLU A 112 3.61 17.25 11.98
N LEU A 113 3.84 17.00 13.25
CA LEU A 113 2.82 16.57 14.19
C LEU A 113 2.12 17.81 14.74
N PRO A 114 0.82 18.03 14.45
CA PRO A 114 0.08 19.13 15.04
C PRO A 114 0.09 19.05 16.57
N ALA A 115 0.00 20.19 17.24
CA ALA A 115 -0.04 20.28 18.72
C ALA A 115 -1.05 19.27 19.33
N LYS A 116 -2.22 19.18 18.69
CA LYS A 116 -3.24 18.16 18.97
C LYS A 116 -3.63 17.50 17.67
N GLY A 117 -3.36 16.21 17.53
CA GLY A 117 -3.69 15.49 16.30
C GLY A 117 -2.91 14.20 16.16
N ARG A 118 -3.17 13.49 15.07
CA ARG A 118 -2.52 12.23 14.74
C ARG A 118 -1.93 12.32 13.34
N VAL A 119 -0.70 11.84 13.18
CA VAL A 119 -0.05 11.69 11.88
C VAL A 119 0.47 10.26 11.72
N PHE A 120 0.55 9.80 10.48
CA PHE A 120 1.10 8.50 10.15
C PHE A 120 2.45 8.66 9.46
N LEU A 121 3.48 8.09 10.05
CA LEU A 121 4.81 7.96 9.50
C LEU A 121 4.98 6.54 8.94
N PHE A 122 5.36 6.41 7.68
CA PHE A 122 5.67 5.10 7.12
C PHE A 122 6.96 4.55 7.73
N ASN A 123 7.02 3.26 8.09
CA ASN A 123 8.22 2.66 8.69
C ASN A 123 9.43 2.79 7.73
N PRO A 124 10.43 3.63 8.05
CA PRO A 124 11.54 3.85 7.15
C PRO A 124 12.60 2.73 7.23
N PHE A 125 12.49 1.84 8.22
CA PHE A 125 13.36 0.67 8.41
C PHE A 125 12.63 -0.60 8.01
N HIS A 126 12.07 -0.59 6.80
CA HIS A 126 11.24 -1.68 6.29
C HIS A 126 12.04 -2.94 5.91
N THR A 127 13.35 -2.87 5.72
CA THR A 127 14.19 -4.00 5.25
C THR A 127 15.17 -4.45 6.32
N LEU A 128 15.18 -5.76 6.60
CA LEU A 128 15.99 -6.38 7.64
C LEU A 128 16.80 -7.57 7.09
N PRO A 129 17.97 -7.88 7.68
CA PRO A 129 18.83 -8.97 7.23
C PRO A 129 18.12 -10.34 7.24
N PRO A 130 18.40 -11.24 6.28
CA PRO A 130 17.69 -12.51 6.11
C PRO A 130 17.63 -13.44 7.32
N ARG A 131 18.70 -13.46 8.13
CA ARG A 131 18.85 -14.40 9.25
C ARG A 131 18.68 -13.73 10.62
N LEU A 132 18.21 -12.48 10.64
CA LEU A 132 17.99 -11.77 11.88
C LEU A 132 16.73 -12.33 12.56
N ALA A 133 16.89 -12.92 13.74
CA ALA A 133 15.76 -13.40 14.53
C ALA A 133 14.93 -12.20 15.03
N LEU A 134 13.72 -12.03 14.50
CA LEU A 134 12.82 -10.94 14.86
C LEU A 134 11.94 -11.36 16.04
N SER A 135 12.16 -10.77 17.21
CA SER A 135 11.30 -10.93 18.39
C SER A 135 10.60 -9.63 18.75
N ALA A 136 11.37 -8.54 18.84
CA ALA A 136 10.83 -7.21 19.08
C ALA A 136 11.67 -6.15 18.34
N LEU A 137 11.00 -5.13 17.81
CA LEU A 137 11.63 -3.93 17.28
C LEU A 137 11.26 -2.77 18.19
N HIS A 138 12.25 -2.16 18.82
CA HIS A 138 12.06 -1.02 19.71
C HIS A 138 12.44 0.26 18.97
N TYR A 139 11.47 1.12 18.75
CA TYR A 139 11.61 2.41 18.09
C TYR A 139 11.64 3.54 19.10
N ARG A 140 12.48 4.54 18.81
CA ARG A 140 12.53 5.82 19.52
C ARG A 140 12.38 6.94 18.49
N PHE A 141 11.37 7.79 18.66
CA PHE A 141 11.11 8.96 17.84
C PHE A 141 11.41 10.19 18.67
N THR A 142 12.39 10.98 18.26
CA THR A 142 12.65 12.29 18.87
C THR A 142 11.95 13.33 18.03
N LEU A 143 11.12 14.15 18.69
CA LEU A 143 10.40 15.25 18.09
C LEU A 143 10.80 16.55 18.77
N ALA A 144 10.91 17.62 17.99
CA ALA A 144 11.31 18.93 18.49
C ALA A 144 10.30 20.03 18.08
N ASP A 145 10.29 21.12 18.86
CA ASP A 145 9.60 22.35 18.46
C ASP A 145 10.33 23.04 17.30
N ALA A 146 9.71 24.05 16.68
CA ALA A 146 10.25 24.67 15.45
C ALA A 146 11.67 25.26 15.59
N GLY A 147 12.09 25.64 16.80
CA GLY A 147 13.44 26.14 17.08
C GLY A 147 14.46 25.04 17.40
N GLU A 148 14.02 23.79 17.51
CA GLU A 148 14.80 22.66 18.04
C GLU A 148 15.39 22.95 19.43
N GLU A 149 14.72 23.78 20.23
CA GLU A 149 15.15 24.15 21.60
C GLU A 149 14.60 23.17 22.64
N HIS A 150 13.45 22.56 22.34
CA HIS A 150 12.76 21.63 23.22
C HIS A 150 12.46 20.32 22.49
N GLU A 151 12.81 19.19 23.10
CA GLU A 151 12.57 17.86 22.54
C GLU A 151 11.67 17.00 23.42
N VAL A 152 10.97 16.06 22.79
CA VAL A 152 10.26 14.95 23.44
C VAL A 152 10.52 13.66 22.69
N THR A 153 10.67 12.56 23.44
CA THR A 153 10.81 11.23 22.85
C THR A 153 9.53 10.42 23.03
N ALA A 154 9.07 9.81 21.94
CA ALA A 154 8.05 8.77 21.94
C ALA A 154 8.69 7.41 21.64
N GLU A 155 8.23 6.37 22.33
CA GLU A 155 8.74 5.01 22.16
C GLU A 155 7.63 4.07 21.67
N LEU A 156 8.02 3.06 20.89
CA LEU A 156 7.13 2.03 20.39
C LEU A 156 7.88 0.70 20.34
N THR A 157 7.28 -0.36 20.87
CA THR A 157 7.77 -1.72 20.69
C THR A 157 6.82 -2.49 19.77
N VAL A 158 7.36 -3.00 18.66
CA VAL A 158 6.62 -3.77 17.66
C VAL A 158 6.98 -5.24 17.76
N HIS A 159 5.96 -6.10 17.78
CA HIS A 159 6.11 -7.55 17.78
C HIS A 159 5.58 -8.12 16.45
N PRO A 160 6.43 -8.20 15.42
CA PRO A 160 6.00 -8.66 14.12
C PRO A 160 5.71 -10.18 14.15
N ARG A 161 4.96 -10.66 13.15
CA ARG A 161 4.62 -12.07 13.00
C ARG A 161 5.02 -12.55 11.63
N LEU A 162 5.55 -13.76 11.52
CA LEU A 162 5.77 -14.37 10.21
C LEU A 162 4.42 -14.65 9.55
N PHE A 163 4.23 -14.19 8.32
CA PHE A 163 3.06 -14.58 7.53
C PHE A 163 3.29 -15.94 6.87
N ALA A 164 2.51 -16.93 7.29
CA ALA A 164 2.54 -18.27 6.72
C ALA A 164 1.31 -18.47 5.84
N GLN A 165 1.39 -18.02 4.60
CA GLN A 165 0.31 -18.19 3.61
C GLN A 165 -0.13 -19.67 3.52
N ALA A 166 -1.41 -19.93 3.76
CA ALA A 166 -2.02 -21.25 3.68
C ALA A 166 -2.53 -21.57 2.27
N THR A 167 -3.07 -20.57 1.58
CA THR A 167 -3.65 -20.73 0.24
C THR A 167 -2.56 -20.94 -0.81
N ARG A 168 -2.77 -21.95 -1.67
CA ARG A 168 -1.94 -22.11 -2.87
C ARG A 168 -2.46 -21.16 -3.95
N LEU A 169 -1.74 -20.06 -4.13
CA LEU A 169 -2.07 -19.04 -5.12
C LEU A 169 -1.31 -19.24 -6.42
N GLN A 170 -1.96 -18.89 -7.53
CA GLN A 170 -1.39 -18.69 -8.85
C GLN A 170 -1.76 -17.30 -9.38
N LEU A 171 -0.98 -16.75 -10.31
CA LEU A 171 -1.27 -15.43 -10.88
C LEU A 171 -2.68 -15.42 -11.54
N PRO A 172 -3.46 -14.33 -11.39
CA PRO A 172 -4.82 -14.23 -11.93
C PRO A 172 -4.89 -14.07 -13.46
N LEU A 173 -3.73 -13.92 -14.11
CA LEU A 173 -3.56 -13.71 -15.54
C LEU A 173 -2.62 -14.76 -16.14
N ARG A 174 -2.76 -14.98 -17.44
CA ARG A 174 -1.90 -15.88 -18.21
C ARG A 174 -1.04 -15.09 -19.20
N GLY A 175 0.07 -15.71 -19.60
CA GLY A 175 1.05 -15.07 -20.47
C GLY A 175 1.97 -14.12 -19.70
N ARG A 176 2.68 -13.27 -20.43
CA ARG A 176 3.61 -12.30 -19.85
C ARG A 176 2.85 -11.11 -19.28
N MET A 177 3.30 -10.65 -18.12
CA MET A 177 2.73 -9.55 -17.36
C MET A 177 3.83 -8.57 -16.98
N PHE A 178 3.48 -7.30 -16.94
CA PHE A 178 4.23 -6.26 -16.27
C PHE A 178 3.55 -5.98 -14.92
N VAL A 179 4.32 -6.00 -13.85
CA VAL A 179 3.86 -5.64 -12.50
C VAL A 179 3.94 -4.11 -12.38
N HIS A 180 2.82 -3.43 -12.60
CA HIS A 180 2.76 -1.97 -12.57
C HIS A 180 2.92 -1.43 -11.14
N SER A 181 2.30 -2.10 -10.18
CA SER A 181 2.49 -1.87 -8.75
C SER A 181 2.58 -3.22 -8.06
N GLY A 182 3.55 -3.39 -7.15
CA GLY A 182 3.89 -4.65 -6.50
C GLY A 182 4.15 -4.52 -5.00
N HIS A 183 4.91 -5.47 -4.47
CA HIS A 183 5.30 -5.56 -3.06
C HIS A 183 6.57 -4.78 -2.71
N ASP A 184 7.01 -3.83 -3.52
CA ASP A 184 8.18 -3.02 -3.19
C ASP A 184 7.81 -1.83 -2.28
N TYR A 185 8.84 -1.22 -1.68
CA TYR A 185 8.69 -0.18 -0.65
C TYR A 185 8.02 1.11 -1.14
N LEU A 186 8.11 1.41 -2.44
CA LEU A 186 7.61 2.65 -3.02
C LEU A 186 6.27 2.45 -3.74
N ALA A 187 5.74 1.22 -3.77
CA ALA A 187 4.42 0.93 -4.30
C ALA A 187 3.34 1.81 -3.65
N HIS A 188 2.49 2.42 -4.46
CA HIS A 188 1.50 3.38 -4.01
C HIS A 188 0.43 2.77 -3.09
N HIS A 189 0.02 1.52 -3.35
CA HIS A 189 -0.93 0.79 -2.48
C HIS A 189 -0.39 0.58 -1.05
N ARG A 190 0.94 0.49 -0.92
CA ARG A 190 1.61 0.35 0.37
C ARG A 190 1.61 1.64 1.19
N ARG A 191 1.44 2.81 0.55
CA ARG A 191 1.59 4.15 1.15
C ARG A 191 0.27 4.89 1.38
N ARG A 192 -0.82 4.17 1.71
CA ARG A 192 -2.11 4.78 2.02
C ARG A 192 -2.03 5.57 3.33
N ASP A 193 -2.18 6.90 3.27
CA ASP A 193 -2.23 7.74 4.46
C ASP A 193 -3.58 7.64 5.18
N LEU A 194 -3.65 6.80 6.22
CA LEU A 194 -4.84 6.61 7.05
C LEU A 194 -5.23 7.88 7.85
N GLY A 195 -4.40 8.92 7.85
CA GLY A 195 -4.72 10.24 8.40
C GLY A 195 -5.45 11.15 7.41
N HIS A 196 -5.61 10.74 6.15
CA HIS A 196 -6.22 11.59 5.13
C HIS A 196 -7.71 11.87 5.45
N PRO A 197 -8.18 13.13 5.40
CA PRO A 197 -9.55 13.49 5.80
C PRO A 197 -10.64 12.67 5.10
N VAL A 198 -10.48 12.39 3.80
CA VAL A 198 -11.42 11.56 3.04
C VAL A 198 -11.56 10.16 3.63
N LEU A 199 -10.46 9.52 4.02
CA LEU A 199 -10.51 8.18 4.62
C LEU A 199 -11.20 8.21 6.00
N GLY A 200 -11.01 9.30 6.75
CA GLY A 200 -11.74 9.54 7.99
C GLY A 200 -13.26 9.64 7.80
N VAL A 201 -13.72 10.35 6.76
CA VAL A 201 -15.16 10.45 6.40
C VAL A 201 -15.74 9.08 6.03
N LEU A 202 -14.96 8.26 5.32
CA LEU A 202 -15.33 6.89 4.91
C LEU A 202 -15.20 5.87 6.05
N GLY A 203 -14.63 6.25 7.20
CA GLY A 203 -14.41 5.36 8.33
C GLY A 203 -13.27 4.35 8.13
N VAL A 204 -12.42 4.55 7.13
CA VAL A 204 -11.31 3.64 6.81
C VAL A 204 -10.23 3.76 7.88
N THR A 205 -9.94 2.65 8.55
CA THR A 205 -8.94 2.59 9.63
C THR A 205 -7.80 1.61 9.36
N THR A 206 -7.89 0.86 8.26
CA THR A 206 -6.94 -0.19 7.85
C THR A 206 -6.54 -0.01 6.39
N ASN A 207 -5.50 -0.72 5.95
CA ASN A 207 -5.06 -0.74 4.56
C ASN A 207 -5.14 -2.15 3.95
N SER A 208 -6.26 -2.48 3.31
CA SER A 208 -6.41 -3.73 2.53
C SER A 208 -5.39 -3.84 1.40
N GLY A 209 -5.00 -2.70 0.83
CA GLY A 209 -4.09 -2.60 -0.30
C GLY A 209 -2.60 -2.73 0.06
N ARG A 210 -2.23 -2.94 1.33
CA ARG A 210 -0.82 -2.90 1.79
C ARG A 210 0.14 -3.80 1.00
N TYR A 211 -0.40 -4.88 0.43
CA TYR A 211 0.29 -5.87 -0.41
C TYR A 211 -0.45 -6.09 -1.74
N ALA A 212 -1.15 -5.07 -2.24
CA ALA A 212 -1.88 -5.19 -3.49
C ALA A 212 -0.96 -5.17 -4.72
N LEU A 213 -1.45 -5.74 -5.80
CA LEU A 213 -0.77 -5.83 -7.09
C LEU A 213 -1.63 -5.23 -8.19
N ASP A 214 -0.99 -4.48 -9.08
CA ASP A 214 -1.58 -4.09 -10.36
C ASP A 214 -0.85 -4.83 -11.48
N LEU A 215 -1.53 -5.81 -12.08
CA LEU A 215 -0.95 -6.67 -13.11
C LEU A 215 -1.48 -6.27 -14.49
N CYS A 216 -0.56 -5.86 -15.37
CA CYS A 216 -0.84 -5.52 -16.76
C CYS A 216 -0.36 -6.64 -17.67
N ALA A 217 -1.14 -7.07 -18.66
CA ALA A 217 -0.62 -7.97 -19.69
C ALA A 217 0.47 -7.27 -20.52
N ALA A 218 1.51 -8.01 -20.90
CA ALA A 218 2.64 -7.50 -21.66
C ALA A 218 3.01 -8.45 -22.80
N ASP A 219 3.59 -7.92 -23.87
CA ASP A 219 4.15 -8.72 -24.95
C ASP A 219 5.64 -9.06 -24.75
N ALA A 220 6.21 -9.82 -25.68
CA ALA A 220 7.63 -10.22 -25.64
C ALA A 220 8.60 -9.03 -25.69
N ALA A 221 8.19 -7.88 -26.24
CA ALA A 221 8.98 -6.65 -26.29
C ALA A 221 8.82 -5.79 -25.01
N GLY A 222 8.00 -6.23 -24.05
CA GLY A 222 7.70 -5.49 -22.82
C GLY A 222 6.69 -4.36 -23.00
N ARG A 223 5.96 -4.32 -24.12
CA ARG A 223 4.89 -3.34 -24.31
C ARG A 223 3.63 -3.83 -23.59
N ILE A 224 2.88 -2.91 -23.00
CA ILE A 224 1.59 -3.18 -22.34
C ILE A 224 0.38 -2.65 -23.14
N PHE A 225 0.64 -1.91 -24.22
CA PHE A 225 -0.34 -1.43 -25.18
C PHE A 225 0.23 -1.36 -26.59
N ARG A 226 -0.65 -1.20 -27.58
CA ARG A 226 -0.34 -0.97 -29.00
C ARG A 226 -0.49 0.51 -29.34
N GLY A 227 0.26 0.98 -30.34
CA GLY A 227 0.17 2.36 -30.80
C GLY A 227 0.49 3.35 -29.67
N GLU A 228 -0.44 4.27 -29.40
CA GLU A 228 -0.31 5.30 -28.36
C GLU A 228 -1.08 4.97 -27.07
N GLY A 229 -1.82 3.85 -27.02
CA GLY A 229 -2.53 3.42 -25.80
C GLY A 229 -3.70 4.33 -25.40
N ARG A 230 -4.37 4.98 -26.36
CA ARG A 230 -5.40 6.01 -26.10
C ARG A 230 -6.80 5.45 -25.92
N ALA A 231 -7.05 4.23 -26.41
CA ALA A 231 -8.31 3.51 -26.21
C ALA A 231 -8.07 2.28 -25.33
N ASN A 232 -9.10 1.81 -24.62
CA ASN A 232 -8.99 0.60 -23.80
C ASN A 232 -8.50 -0.59 -24.64
N GLU A 233 -8.99 -0.72 -25.87
CA GLU A 233 -8.66 -1.78 -26.84
C GLU A 233 -7.19 -1.79 -27.29
N ASP A 234 -6.47 -0.68 -27.11
CA ASP A 234 -5.05 -0.62 -27.39
C ASP A 234 -4.24 -1.41 -26.35
N TRP A 235 -4.75 -1.55 -25.13
CA TRP A 235 -4.08 -2.22 -24.03
C TRP A 235 -4.17 -3.72 -24.18
N LEU A 236 -3.01 -4.39 -24.07
CA LEU A 236 -2.93 -5.83 -24.28
C LEU A 236 -3.73 -6.63 -23.25
N GLY A 237 -3.98 -6.04 -22.08
CA GLY A 237 -4.77 -6.63 -21.01
C GLY A 237 -6.27 -6.50 -21.23
N TRP A 238 -6.76 -5.55 -22.01
CA TRP A 238 -8.20 -5.29 -22.13
C TRP A 238 -8.98 -6.53 -22.61
N GLY A 239 -9.97 -6.94 -21.82
CA GLY A 239 -10.79 -8.13 -22.11
C GLY A 239 -10.08 -9.48 -21.90
N ALA A 240 -8.82 -9.48 -21.45
CA ALA A 240 -8.08 -10.71 -21.16
C ALA A 240 -8.81 -11.52 -20.07
N PRO A 241 -8.93 -12.85 -20.19
CA PRO A 241 -9.58 -13.66 -19.17
C PRO A 241 -8.86 -13.55 -17.81
N LEU A 242 -9.65 -13.35 -16.76
CA LEU A 242 -9.19 -13.40 -15.38
C LEU A 242 -9.57 -14.73 -14.74
N TYR A 243 -8.65 -15.27 -13.94
CA TYR A 243 -8.77 -16.58 -13.34
C TYR A 243 -8.73 -16.48 -11.81
N ALA A 244 -9.47 -17.36 -11.13
CA ALA A 244 -9.40 -17.52 -9.69
C ALA A 244 -7.96 -17.85 -9.25
N PRO A 245 -7.31 -17.03 -8.40
CA PRO A 245 -5.93 -17.24 -7.94
C PRO A 245 -5.77 -18.50 -7.08
N GLY A 246 -6.83 -18.89 -6.36
CA GLY A 246 -6.87 -20.07 -5.52
C GLY A 246 -8.26 -20.71 -5.55
N ALA A 247 -8.37 -21.94 -5.05
CA ALA A 247 -9.68 -22.56 -4.83
C ALA A 247 -10.38 -21.92 -3.63
N GLY A 248 -11.70 -21.78 -3.68
CA GLY A 248 -12.44 -21.13 -2.61
C GLY A 248 -13.92 -20.96 -2.91
N THR A 249 -14.60 -20.16 -2.09
CA THR A 249 -16.01 -19.80 -2.26
C THR A 249 -16.11 -18.31 -2.58
N VAL A 250 -16.86 -17.95 -3.62
CA VAL A 250 -17.12 -16.55 -3.95
C VAL A 250 -18.02 -15.96 -2.88
N VAL A 251 -17.54 -14.92 -2.19
CA VAL A 251 -18.26 -14.24 -1.11
C VAL A 251 -18.75 -12.84 -1.52
N TYR A 252 -18.22 -12.29 -2.61
CA TYR A 252 -18.72 -11.07 -3.24
C TYR A 252 -18.50 -11.13 -4.75
N ALA A 253 -19.48 -10.66 -5.53
CA ALA A 253 -19.37 -10.54 -6.98
C ALA A 253 -20.26 -9.37 -7.48
N SER A 254 -19.68 -8.46 -8.25
CA SER A 254 -20.38 -7.34 -8.89
C SER A 254 -19.83 -7.12 -10.29
N GLY A 255 -20.71 -7.06 -11.30
CA GLY A 255 -20.30 -7.06 -12.71
C GLY A 255 -20.94 -5.99 -13.61
N ASP A 256 -21.89 -5.19 -13.12
CA ASP A 256 -22.71 -4.32 -13.99
C ASP A 256 -22.20 -2.88 -14.12
N ARG A 257 -21.13 -2.52 -13.40
CA ARG A 257 -20.61 -1.15 -13.42
C ARG A 257 -19.92 -0.85 -14.74
N PRO A 258 -20.14 0.35 -15.31
CA PRO A 258 -19.53 0.72 -16.57
C PRO A 258 -18.01 0.80 -16.44
N ASP A 259 -17.33 0.43 -17.53
CA ASP A 259 -15.90 0.69 -17.69
C ASP A 259 -15.66 2.18 -17.98
N ASN A 260 -14.60 2.74 -17.40
CA ASN A 260 -14.10 4.04 -17.80
C ASN A 260 -13.37 3.95 -19.15
N ARG A 261 -12.87 5.08 -19.62
CA ARG A 261 -12.06 5.18 -20.83
C ARG A 261 -10.67 5.71 -20.49
N VAL A 262 -9.64 5.12 -21.09
CA VAL A 262 -8.29 5.65 -21.02
C VAL A 262 -8.26 7.09 -21.55
N GLY A 263 -7.63 7.99 -20.79
CA GLY A 263 -7.60 9.43 -21.10
C GLY A 263 -8.94 10.15 -20.93
N GLY A 264 -9.99 9.46 -20.46
CA GLY A 264 -11.24 10.06 -20.03
C GLY A 264 -11.10 10.79 -18.69
N PRO A 265 -12.17 11.48 -18.23
CA PRO A 265 -12.17 12.06 -16.90
C PRO A 265 -11.96 10.96 -15.84
N PRO A 266 -11.23 11.26 -14.75
CA PRO A 266 -11.04 10.30 -13.67
C PRO A 266 -12.39 9.92 -13.06
N TYR A 267 -12.51 8.68 -12.62
CA TYR A 267 -13.65 8.27 -11.80
C TYR A 267 -13.54 8.95 -10.44
N ASN A 268 -14.48 9.85 -10.15
CA ASN A 268 -14.47 10.64 -8.92
C ASN A 268 -15.86 10.62 -8.28
N PRO A 269 -16.23 9.51 -7.62
CA PRO A 269 -17.52 9.40 -6.94
C PRO A 269 -17.59 10.37 -5.76
N ASP A 270 -18.80 10.85 -5.47
CA ASP A 270 -19.04 11.67 -4.29
C ASP A 270 -18.78 10.88 -2.99
N LEU A 271 -18.36 11.56 -1.91
CA LEU A 271 -18.03 10.88 -0.66
C LEU A 271 -19.24 10.20 -0.01
N GLU A 272 -20.44 10.77 -0.12
CA GLU A 272 -21.66 10.14 0.38
C GLU A 272 -22.02 8.91 -0.47
N GLN A 273 -21.76 8.96 -1.78
CA GLN A 273 -21.89 7.79 -2.65
C GLN A 273 -20.93 6.68 -2.23
N LEU A 274 -19.63 6.98 -2.05
CA LEU A 274 -18.66 5.98 -1.59
C LEU A 274 -19.03 5.41 -0.22
N LYS A 275 -19.54 6.23 0.69
CA LYS A 275 -19.98 5.77 2.01
C LYS A 275 -21.18 4.83 1.94
N ALA A 276 -22.13 5.09 1.05
CA ALA A 276 -23.30 4.23 0.81
C ALA A 276 -22.94 2.97 0.01
N HIS A 277 -21.97 3.07 -0.88
CA HIS A 277 -21.56 2.02 -1.82
C HIS A 277 -20.03 1.87 -1.80
N PRO A 278 -19.44 1.31 -0.73
CA PRO A 278 -17.99 1.30 -0.50
C PRO A 278 -17.19 0.49 -1.53
N TRP A 279 -17.89 -0.32 -2.33
CA TRP A 279 -17.31 -1.04 -3.45
C TRP A 279 -17.08 -0.15 -4.68
N ASP A 280 -17.77 0.98 -4.83
CA ASP A 280 -17.79 1.85 -6.03
C ASP A 280 -16.38 2.13 -6.57
N ASN A 281 -15.44 2.43 -5.67
CA ASN A 281 -14.04 2.66 -6.02
C ASN A 281 -13.37 1.46 -6.72
N ALA A 282 -13.71 0.23 -6.34
CA ALA A 282 -13.13 -0.99 -6.91
C ALA A 282 -13.80 -1.41 -8.24
N GLY A 283 -14.89 -0.77 -8.64
CA GLY A 283 -15.58 -1.10 -9.90
C GLY A 283 -16.24 -2.48 -9.85
N ASN A 284 -16.08 -3.28 -10.91
CA ASN A 284 -16.53 -4.67 -10.91
C ASN A 284 -15.51 -5.54 -10.18
N VAL A 285 -16.00 -6.39 -9.27
CA VAL A 285 -15.16 -7.09 -8.29
C VAL A 285 -15.61 -8.53 -8.13
N VAL A 286 -14.64 -9.42 -7.88
CA VAL A 286 -14.87 -10.75 -7.33
C VAL A 286 -14.03 -10.91 -6.06
N VAL A 287 -14.64 -11.36 -4.97
CA VAL A 287 -13.95 -11.75 -3.73
C VAL A 287 -14.15 -13.24 -3.48
N ILE A 288 -13.04 -13.95 -3.25
CA ILE A 288 -13.01 -15.39 -3.02
C ILE A 288 -12.46 -15.64 -1.61
N ASP A 289 -13.23 -16.33 -0.78
CA ASP A 289 -12.81 -16.87 0.50
C ASP A 289 -12.11 -18.22 0.29
N HIS A 290 -10.83 -18.30 0.63
CA HIS A 290 -10.03 -19.52 0.53
C HIS A 290 -10.09 -20.40 1.79
N GLY A 291 -10.79 -19.94 2.82
CA GLY A 291 -10.64 -20.41 4.19
C GLY A 291 -9.41 -19.78 4.86
N HIS A 292 -9.13 -20.20 6.09
CA HIS A 292 -7.93 -19.78 6.85
C HIS A 292 -7.82 -18.28 7.15
N GLY A 293 -8.88 -17.49 6.90
CA GLY A 293 -8.82 -16.02 6.99
C GLY A 293 -8.09 -15.38 5.81
N GLU A 294 -8.02 -16.05 4.66
CA GLU A 294 -7.37 -15.54 3.45
C GLU A 294 -8.40 -15.33 2.34
N PHE A 295 -8.53 -14.09 1.89
CA PHE A 295 -9.47 -13.70 0.84
C PHE A 295 -8.70 -13.10 -0.34
N SER A 296 -8.99 -13.55 -1.56
CA SER A 296 -8.54 -12.86 -2.76
C SER A 296 -9.60 -11.86 -3.21
N LEU A 297 -9.19 -10.62 -3.50
CA LEU A 297 -10.01 -9.64 -4.22
C LEU A 297 -9.41 -9.41 -5.61
N LEU A 298 -10.27 -9.41 -6.62
CA LEU A 298 -9.96 -9.03 -8.00
C LEU A 298 -10.86 -7.86 -8.38
N ALA A 299 -10.29 -6.69 -8.69
CA ALA A 299 -11.04 -5.48 -9.02
C ALA A 299 -10.78 -4.96 -10.44
N HIS A 300 -11.53 -3.93 -10.81
CA HIS A 300 -11.50 -3.30 -12.14
C HIS A 300 -11.91 -4.24 -13.28
N LEU A 301 -12.78 -5.22 -13.01
CA LEU A 301 -13.24 -6.14 -14.04
C LEU A 301 -14.07 -5.43 -15.11
N GLN A 302 -14.08 -5.99 -16.31
CA GLN A 302 -14.84 -5.45 -17.44
C GLN A 302 -16.35 -5.57 -17.18
N GLN A 303 -17.10 -4.55 -17.58
CA GLN A 303 -18.55 -4.52 -17.48
C GLN A 303 -19.17 -5.76 -18.13
N GLY A 304 -20.10 -6.41 -17.43
CA GLY A 304 -20.81 -7.61 -17.88
C GLY A 304 -19.94 -8.87 -18.00
N SER A 305 -18.68 -8.83 -17.55
CA SER A 305 -17.74 -9.95 -17.77
C SER A 305 -17.69 -10.98 -16.64
N VAL A 306 -18.17 -10.62 -15.44
CA VAL A 306 -18.13 -11.49 -14.25
C VAL A 306 -18.94 -12.77 -14.49
N ARG A 307 -18.30 -13.93 -14.27
CA ARG A 307 -18.84 -15.25 -14.62
C ARG A 307 -19.32 -16.09 -13.45
N VAL A 308 -19.09 -15.61 -12.24
CA VAL A 308 -19.32 -16.34 -10.99
C VAL A 308 -20.33 -15.61 -10.12
N LYS A 309 -20.95 -16.34 -9.19
CA LYS A 309 -21.97 -15.80 -8.29
C LYS A 309 -21.59 -16.05 -6.83
N VAL A 310 -22.11 -15.21 -5.93
CA VAL A 310 -21.95 -15.42 -4.48
C VAL A 310 -22.45 -16.82 -4.09
N GLY A 311 -21.66 -17.53 -3.28
CA GLY A 311 -21.88 -18.91 -2.86
C GLY A 311 -21.30 -19.97 -3.81
N GLU A 312 -20.84 -19.58 -5.00
CA GLU A 312 -20.21 -20.51 -5.94
C GLU A 312 -18.82 -20.94 -5.45
N ARG A 313 -18.54 -22.25 -5.52
CA ARG A 313 -17.19 -22.78 -5.30
C ARG A 313 -16.40 -22.75 -6.58
N VAL A 314 -15.22 -22.14 -6.54
CA VAL A 314 -14.29 -22.03 -7.66
C VAL A 314 -13.04 -22.85 -7.42
N LYS A 315 -12.45 -23.36 -8.50
CA LYS A 315 -11.11 -23.98 -8.48
C LYS A 315 -10.06 -22.93 -8.87
N ALA A 316 -8.82 -23.09 -8.39
CA ALA A 316 -7.70 -22.32 -8.92
C ALA A 316 -7.63 -22.46 -10.44
N GLY A 317 -7.46 -21.35 -11.15
CA GLY A 317 -7.44 -21.33 -12.62
C GLY A 317 -8.82 -21.36 -13.29
N GLN A 318 -9.93 -21.35 -12.54
CA GLN A 318 -11.26 -21.18 -13.12
C GLN A 318 -11.45 -19.74 -13.63
N PRO A 319 -11.95 -19.51 -14.86
CA PRO A 319 -12.30 -18.17 -15.31
C PRO A 319 -13.37 -17.52 -14.45
N VAL A 320 -13.13 -16.31 -13.96
CA VAL A 320 -14.06 -15.55 -13.10
C VAL A 320 -14.54 -14.25 -13.73
N GLY A 321 -13.83 -13.73 -14.73
CA GLY A 321 -14.18 -12.49 -15.40
C GLY A 321 -13.21 -12.13 -16.51
N ARG A 322 -13.17 -10.84 -16.86
CA ARG A 322 -12.16 -10.27 -17.77
C ARG A 322 -11.59 -8.98 -17.20
N VAL A 323 -10.35 -8.68 -17.54
CA VAL A 323 -9.71 -7.40 -17.23
C VAL A 323 -10.50 -6.26 -17.88
N GLY A 324 -10.81 -5.23 -17.09
CA GLY A 324 -11.55 -4.06 -17.52
C GLY A 324 -10.88 -2.76 -17.09
N MET A 325 -11.74 -1.77 -16.88
CA MET A 325 -11.40 -0.36 -16.64
C MET A 325 -12.44 0.31 -15.72
N SER A 326 -13.22 -0.48 -14.96
CA SER A 326 -14.27 0.02 -14.07
C SER A 326 -13.72 0.48 -12.71
N GLY A 327 -14.42 1.39 -12.03
CA GLY A 327 -13.98 1.95 -10.74
C GLY A 327 -12.87 3.00 -10.90
N ASP A 328 -11.98 3.16 -9.92
CA ASP A 328 -10.88 4.16 -9.93
C ASP A 328 -9.62 3.66 -10.67
N ALA A 329 -9.81 2.88 -11.74
CA ALA A 329 -8.70 2.48 -12.58
C ALA A 329 -8.36 3.62 -13.58
N TYR A 330 -7.06 3.76 -13.89
CA TYR A 330 -6.56 4.71 -14.92
C TYR A 330 -6.14 4.06 -16.25
N ILE A 331 -5.74 2.79 -16.20
CA ILE A 331 -5.37 1.95 -17.35
C ILE A 331 -5.96 0.54 -17.21
N PRO A 332 -6.17 -0.25 -18.28
CA PRO A 332 -6.64 -1.63 -18.16
C PRO A 332 -5.62 -2.54 -17.47
N HIS A 333 -5.97 -3.01 -16.27
CA HIS A 333 -5.17 -3.92 -15.45
C HIS A 333 -6.10 -4.71 -14.52
N VAL A 334 -5.57 -5.75 -13.85
CA VAL A 334 -6.24 -6.32 -12.68
C VAL A 334 -5.56 -5.84 -11.42
N HIS A 335 -6.35 -5.28 -10.51
CA HIS A 335 -5.94 -5.05 -9.14
C HIS A 335 -6.25 -6.29 -8.31
N TYR A 336 -5.23 -6.81 -7.62
CA TYR A 336 -5.31 -8.01 -6.80
C TYR A 336 -4.90 -7.70 -5.36
N GLU A 337 -5.70 -8.14 -4.40
CA GLU A 337 -5.34 -8.18 -2.98
C GLU A 337 -5.41 -9.63 -2.46
N LEU A 338 -4.47 -10.03 -1.60
CA LEU A 338 -4.74 -11.02 -0.57
C LEU A 338 -5.00 -10.26 0.73
N ARG A 339 -6.05 -10.61 1.47
CA ARG A 339 -6.51 -9.84 2.64
C ARG A 339 -7.21 -10.71 3.68
N ASP A 340 -7.41 -10.19 4.88
CA ASP A 340 -7.93 -10.94 6.03
C ASP A 340 -9.47 -10.90 6.21
N GLY A 341 -10.18 -10.24 5.29
CA GLY A 341 -11.63 -10.13 5.34
C GLY A 341 -12.30 -9.84 3.99
N PRO A 342 -13.64 -9.99 3.90
CA PRO A 342 -14.38 -9.81 2.66
C PRO A 342 -14.85 -8.38 2.40
N ALA A 343 -14.66 -7.46 3.35
CA ALA A 343 -15.15 -6.09 3.27
C ALA A 343 -14.59 -5.27 2.09
N ALA A 344 -15.25 -4.17 1.74
CA ALA A 344 -14.74 -3.24 0.73
C ALA A 344 -13.52 -2.47 1.25
N SER A 345 -12.60 -2.10 0.35
CA SER A 345 -11.36 -1.39 0.70
C SER A 345 -11.57 0.07 1.14
N PHE A 346 -12.77 0.63 0.91
CA PHE A 346 -13.17 2.01 1.24
C PHE A 346 -14.46 2.03 2.07
N GLY A 347 -14.46 1.36 3.22
CA GLY A 347 -15.57 1.36 4.17
C GLY A 347 -15.12 1.37 5.63
N SER A 348 -16.09 1.37 6.54
CA SER A 348 -15.86 1.40 7.98
C SER A 348 -15.52 0.03 8.58
N GLU A 349 -15.75 -1.06 7.86
CA GLU A 349 -15.37 -2.40 8.27
C GLU A 349 -13.88 -2.63 8.03
N ALA A 350 -13.18 -3.03 9.08
CA ALA A 350 -11.72 -3.21 9.04
C ALA A 350 -11.34 -4.45 8.22
N VAL A 351 -10.40 -4.25 7.30
CA VAL A 351 -9.75 -5.29 6.49
C VAL A 351 -8.31 -4.87 6.20
N GLU A 352 -7.36 -5.74 6.51
CA GLU A 352 -5.92 -5.53 6.27
C GLU A 352 -5.42 -6.43 5.14
N GLY A 353 -4.43 -5.91 4.40
CA GLY A 353 -3.73 -6.68 3.39
C GLY A 353 -2.87 -7.77 4.03
N LEU A 354 -2.74 -8.89 3.33
CA LEU A 354 -1.85 -10.00 3.65
C LEU A 354 -0.77 -10.13 2.56
N PRO A 355 0.49 -10.47 2.91
CA PRO A 355 1.51 -10.72 1.91
C PRO A 355 1.13 -11.88 0.98
N ALA A 356 0.91 -11.63 -0.31
CA ALA A 356 0.66 -12.65 -1.32
C ALA A 356 1.95 -13.22 -1.94
N ARG A 357 2.03 -14.55 -2.05
CA ARG A 357 3.05 -15.29 -2.81
C ARG A 357 2.38 -16.28 -3.75
N PHE A 358 2.87 -16.36 -4.97
CA PHE A 358 2.28 -17.20 -6.02
C PHE A 358 3.25 -18.33 -6.39
N GLY A 359 2.73 -19.54 -6.56
CA GLY A 359 3.54 -20.74 -6.81
C GLY A 359 3.94 -20.95 -8.28
N ASP A 360 3.39 -20.15 -9.20
CA ASP A 360 3.54 -20.33 -10.64
C ASP A 360 4.31 -19.19 -11.32
N VAL A 361 4.93 -18.29 -10.55
CA VAL A 361 5.65 -17.13 -11.07
C VAL A 361 6.96 -17.55 -11.74
N ARG A 362 7.11 -17.20 -13.01
CA ARG A 362 8.40 -17.18 -13.71
C ARG A 362 8.84 -15.74 -13.96
N ARG A 363 9.99 -15.34 -13.40
CA ARG A 363 10.57 -14.02 -13.68
C ARG A 363 11.24 -14.02 -15.06
N VAL A 364 10.94 -13.00 -15.86
CA VAL A 364 11.53 -12.80 -17.19
C VAL A 364 12.75 -11.89 -17.07
N GLN A 365 13.89 -12.49 -16.70
CA GLN A 365 15.18 -11.80 -16.54
C GLN A 365 16.17 -12.32 -17.61
N GLY A 366 16.17 -11.71 -18.79
CA GLY A 366 16.99 -12.16 -19.92
C GLY A 366 16.41 -13.40 -20.65
N ALA A 367 17.27 -14.17 -21.31
CA ALA A 367 16.85 -15.26 -22.21
C ALA A 367 16.54 -16.60 -21.51
N VAL A 368 16.80 -16.72 -20.21
CA VAL A 368 16.62 -17.97 -19.47
C VAL A 368 15.41 -17.86 -18.55
N ALA A 369 14.37 -18.64 -18.83
CA ALA A 369 13.22 -18.76 -17.93
C ALA A 369 13.64 -19.56 -16.69
N ALA A 370 13.70 -18.90 -15.53
CA ALA A 370 13.87 -19.58 -14.26
C ALA A 370 12.68 -20.52 -13.98
N PRO A 371 12.87 -21.64 -13.26
CA PRO A 371 11.75 -22.48 -12.80
C PRO A 371 10.79 -21.64 -11.94
N PRO A 372 9.49 -22.01 -11.89
CA PRO A 372 8.54 -21.27 -11.06
C PRO A 372 8.92 -21.38 -9.58
N VAL A 373 8.81 -20.26 -8.86
CA VAL A 373 9.16 -20.16 -7.44
C VAL A 373 7.98 -19.58 -6.67
N LEU A 374 7.71 -20.09 -5.46
CA LEU A 374 6.77 -19.45 -4.55
C LEU A 374 7.33 -18.09 -4.10
N THR A 375 6.74 -17.00 -4.60
CA THR A 375 7.34 -15.68 -4.44
C THR A 375 6.31 -14.57 -4.52
N ALA A 376 6.56 -13.46 -3.83
CA ALA A 376 5.92 -12.18 -4.10
C ALA A 376 6.47 -11.59 -5.41
N VAL A 377 5.80 -10.57 -5.93
CA VAL A 377 6.24 -9.85 -7.14
C VAL A 377 6.30 -8.35 -6.86
N ASP A 378 7.33 -7.70 -7.39
CA ASP A 378 7.64 -6.29 -7.14
C ASP A 378 7.33 -5.41 -8.35
N SER A 379 7.09 -4.11 -8.13
CA SER A 379 6.87 -3.17 -9.24
C SER A 379 8.07 -3.20 -10.20
N GLY A 380 7.77 -3.13 -11.49
CA GLY A 380 8.78 -3.12 -12.55
C GLY A 380 9.19 -4.53 -13.03
N GLU A 381 8.81 -5.59 -12.33
CA GLU A 381 9.08 -6.96 -12.79
C GLU A 381 8.25 -7.32 -14.02
N TYR A 382 8.85 -8.11 -14.92
CA TYR A 382 8.11 -8.88 -15.91
C TYR A 382 8.03 -10.33 -15.44
N VAL A 383 6.80 -10.84 -15.36
CA VAL A 383 6.52 -12.21 -14.89
C VAL A 383 5.61 -12.95 -15.86
N GLU A 384 5.69 -14.27 -15.83
CA GLU A 384 4.80 -15.17 -16.57
C GLU A 384 4.20 -16.20 -15.62
N SER A 385 2.91 -16.49 -15.80
CA SER A 385 2.27 -17.62 -15.12
C SER A 385 2.71 -18.94 -15.77
N ALA A 386 3.14 -19.90 -14.97
CA ALA A 386 3.42 -21.27 -15.39
C ALA A 386 2.13 -22.13 -15.46
N ALA A 387 0.99 -21.63 -14.99
CA ALA A 387 -0.28 -22.33 -15.05
C ALA A 387 -0.81 -22.40 -16.49
N ARG A 388 -1.34 -23.57 -16.89
CA ARG A 388 -1.81 -23.83 -18.25
C ARG A 388 -3.29 -23.55 -18.46
#